data_AF-A0A959SSC0-F1
#
_entry.id   AF-A0A959SSC0-F1
#
_cell.length_a   1.000
_cell.length_b   1.000
_cell.length_c   1.000
_cell.angle_alpha   90.00
_cell.angle_beta   90.00
_cell.angle_gamma   90.00
#
_symmetry.space_group_name_H-M   'P 1'
#
loop_
_entity.id
_entity.type
_entity.pdbx_description
1 polymer ?
#
loop_
_entity_poly.entity_id
_entity_poly.type
_entity_poly.pdbx_seq_one_letter_code
_entity_poly.pdbx_strand_id
1 'polypeptide(L)'
;MPSTHTATADGTLTLEELREEILSDYTLACLSREASLLGRKEVLSGKAKFGIFGDGKELAQICMAKQFRPGDWRSGYYRDMTFMFAIGALTVQQWFAQLYAHADLEQEPASAGRQMNGHFATRSLD
;
A
#
# COMPACT_ATOMS: atom_id res chain seq x y z
N MET A 1 -0.36 2.30 -9.62
CA MET A 1 -0.82 2.03 -11.00
C MET A 1 -0.97 0.52 -11.09
N PRO A 2 -2.11 -0.02 -11.55
CA PRO A 2 -2.18 -1.44 -11.86
C PRO A 2 -1.10 -1.70 -12.91
N SER A 3 -0.17 -2.62 -12.63
CA SER A 3 0.77 -3.08 -13.64
C SER A 3 -0.05 -3.73 -14.74
N THR A 4 -0.22 -3.02 -15.85
CA THR A 4 -0.68 -3.59 -17.11
C THR A 4 0.40 -4.54 -17.58
N HIS A 5 0.45 -5.74 -16.99
CA HIS A 5 1.14 -6.86 -17.56
C HIS A 5 0.32 -7.31 -18.78
N THR A 6 0.49 -6.59 -19.89
CA THR A 6 0.30 -7.17 -21.21
C THR A 6 1.36 -8.24 -21.35
N ALA A 7 1.02 -9.46 -20.95
CA ALA A 7 1.89 -10.61 -21.13
C ALA A 7 2.16 -10.75 -22.63
N THR A 8 3.35 -10.37 -23.07
CA THR A 8 3.83 -10.72 -24.40
C THR A 8 3.93 -12.25 -24.48
N ALA A 9 3.65 -12.81 -25.65
CA ALA A 9 3.46 -14.24 -25.86
C ALA A 9 4.67 -15.12 -25.45
N ASP A 10 5.85 -14.53 -25.23
CA ASP A 10 7.09 -15.21 -24.85
C ASP A 10 7.58 -14.91 -23.41
N GLY A 11 6.80 -14.19 -22.59
CA GLY A 11 7.13 -13.97 -21.17
C GLY A 11 8.46 -13.27 -20.89
N THR A 12 9.09 -12.66 -21.90
CA THR A 12 10.41 -12.04 -21.80
C THR A 12 10.26 -10.53 -21.85
N LEU A 13 10.60 -9.85 -20.76
CA LEU A 13 10.64 -8.38 -20.68
C LEU A 13 11.82 -7.83 -21.48
N THR A 14 11.62 -6.74 -22.22
CA THR A 14 12.71 -5.97 -22.81
C THR A 14 13.52 -5.27 -21.73
N LEU A 15 14.76 -4.87 -22.05
CA LEU A 15 15.61 -4.12 -21.11
C LEU A 15 14.97 -2.79 -20.68
N GLU A 16 14.24 -2.13 -21.59
CA GLU A 16 13.58 -0.86 -21.29
C GLU A 16 12.37 -1.07 -20.37
N GLU A 17 11.52 -2.07 -20.64
CA GLU A 17 10.39 -2.41 -19.76
C GLU A 17 10.87 -2.83 -18.36
N LEU A 18 11.94 -3.62 -18.29
CA LEU A 18 12.56 -4.00 -17.01
C LEU A 18 13.06 -2.77 -16.24
N ARG A 19 13.68 -1.82 -16.94
CA ARG A 19 14.16 -0.57 -16.33
C ARG A 19 12.99 0.26 -15.79
N GLU A 20 11.92 0.41 -16.57
CA GLU A 20 10.72 1.13 -16.15
C GLU A 20 10.07 0.48 -14.92
N GLU A 21 9.98 -0.86 -14.90
CA GLU A 21 9.46 -1.63 -13.78
C GLU A 21 10.29 -1.39 -12.50
N ILE A 22 11.62 -1.49 -12.60
CA ILE A 22 12.54 -1.26 -11.47
C ILE A 22 12.38 0.18 -10.93
N LEU A 23 12.29 1.19 -11.81
CA LEU A 23 12.12 2.57 -11.39
C LEU A 23 10.77 2.82 -10.72
N SER A 24 9.71 2.19 -11.22
CA SER A 24 8.38 2.23 -10.61
C SER A 24 8.38 1.60 -9.22
N ASP A 25 8.96 0.41 -9.06
CA ASP A 25 9.07 -0.28 -7.77
C ASP A 25 9.92 0.52 -6.77
N TYR A 26 11.05 1.06 -7.22
CA TYR A 26 11.90 1.90 -6.38
C TYR A 26 11.16 3.15 -5.92
N THR A 27 10.43 3.80 -6.82
CA THR A 27 9.60 4.96 -6.50
C THR A 27 8.53 4.63 -5.47
N LEU A 28 7.86 3.47 -5.62
CA LEU A 28 6.86 3.00 -4.66
C LEU A 28 7.46 2.69 -3.28
N ALA A 29 8.65 2.07 -3.25
CA ALA A 29 9.37 1.79 -2.01
C ALA A 29 9.74 3.08 -1.28
N CYS A 30 10.29 4.06 -2.01
CA CYS A 30 10.61 5.38 -1.47
C CYS A 30 9.36 6.11 -0.97
N LEU A 31 8.27 6.11 -1.74
CA LEU A 31 7.00 6.72 -1.35
C LEU A 31 6.47 6.11 -0.05
N SER A 32 6.50 4.78 0.07
CA SER A 32 6.06 4.07 1.28
C SER A 32 6.93 4.41 2.50
N ARG A 33 8.26 4.52 2.30
CA ARG A 33 9.20 4.94 3.33
C ARG A 33 8.92 6.37 3.80
N GLU A 34 8.75 7.31 2.88
CA GLU A 34 8.49 8.71 3.23
C GLU A 34 7.13 8.88 3.93
N ALA A 35 6.09 8.16 3.48
CA ALA A 35 4.80 8.12 4.18
C ALA A 35 4.94 7.60 5.62
N SER A 36 5.77 6.56 5.83
CA SER A 36 6.05 6.02 7.16
C SER A 36 6.76 7.03 8.08
N LEU A 37 7.76 7.75 7.55
CA LEU A 37 8.48 8.79 8.29
C LEU A 37 7.58 9.96 8.67
N LEU A 38 6.74 10.43 7.74
CA LEU A 38 5.76 11.48 7.98
C LEU A 38 4.69 11.06 8.99
N GLY A 39 4.11 9.86 8.84
CA GLY A 39 3.15 9.32 9.80
C GLY A 39 3.73 9.24 11.21
N ARG A 40 5.00 8.81 11.34
CA ARG A 40 5.71 8.79 12.62
C ARG A 40 5.80 10.16 13.25
N LYS A 41 6.13 11.19 12.46
CA LYS A 41 6.18 12.58 12.93
C LYS A 41 4.81 13.08 13.40
N GLU A 42 3.74 12.74 12.68
CA GLU A 42 2.37 13.14 13.02
C GLU A 42 1.88 12.47 14.33
N VAL A 43 2.26 11.22 14.58
CA VAL A 43 2.00 10.54 15.85
C VAL A 43 2.83 11.14 17.00
N LEU A 44 4.13 11.35 16.80
CA LEU A 44 5.02 11.91 17.84
C LEU A 44 4.67 13.36 18.21
N SER A 45 4.06 14.11 17.30
CA SER A 45 3.56 15.46 17.57
C SER A 45 2.13 15.50 18.15
N GLY A 46 1.51 14.34 18.38
CA GLY A 46 0.19 14.20 18.99
C GLY A 46 -1.00 14.53 18.08
N LYS A 47 -0.75 14.80 16.80
CA LYS A 47 -1.81 15.09 15.81
C LYS A 47 -2.56 13.82 15.41
N ALA A 48 -1.86 12.68 15.38
CA ALA A 48 -2.44 11.35 15.22
C ALA A 48 -2.32 10.55 16.54
N LYS A 49 -3.24 9.60 16.76
CA LYS A 49 -3.37 8.90 18.06
C LYS A 49 -2.45 7.70 18.22
N PHE A 50 -2.22 6.94 17.16
CA PHE A 50 -1.38 5.74 17.16
C PHE A 50 -0.87 5.48 15.75
N GLY A 51 0.33 4.92 15.61
CA GLY A 51 0.83 4.51 14.31
C GLY A 51 1.96 3.49 14.42
N ILE A 52 1.80 2.38 13.68
CA ILE A 52 2.87 1.45 13.38
C ILE A 52 3.00 1.39 11.87
N PHE A 53 4.22 1.61 11.38
CA PHE A 53 4.48 1.83 9.96
C PHE A 53 5.21 0.64 9.31
N GLY A 54 5.22 0.64 7.98
CA GLY A 54 5.76 -0.44 7.14
C GLY A 54 7.27 -0.43 6.94
N ASP A 55 8.00 0.45 7.62
CA ASP A 55 9.45 0.64 7.45
C ASP A 55 10.22 -0.69 7.44
N GLY A 56 11.02 -0.90 6.40
CA GLY A 56 11.92 -2.05 6.25
C GLY A 56 11.28 -3.29 5.61
N LYS A 57 10.01 -3.24 5.23
CA LYS A 57 9.29 -4.34 4.55
C LYS A 57 8.86 -4.03 3.12
N GLU A 58 9.30 -2.89 2.58
CA GLU A 58 8.82 -2.33 1.31
C GLU A 58 9.07 -3.31 0.15
N LEU A 59 10.31 -3.76 -0.02
CA LEU A 59 10.69 -4.65 -1.13
C LEU A 59 9.93 -5.98 -1.09
N ALA A 60 9.86 -6.64 0.08
CA ALA A 60 9.17 -7.92 0.22
C ALA A 60 7.66 -7.80 -0.13
N GLN A 61 7.04 -6.69 0.26
CA GLN A 61 5.62 -6.44 -0.05
C GLN A 61 5.40 -6.10 -1.52
N ILE A 62 6.32 -5.39 -2.18
CA ILE A 62 6.28 -5.15 -3.62
C ILE A 62 6.42 -6.46 -4.39
N CYS A 63 7.39 -7.31 -4.02
CA CYS A 63 7.55 -8.63 -4.62
C CYS A 63 6.29 -9.50 -4.45
N MET A 64 5.68 -9.50 -3.26
CA MET A 64 4.42 -10.20 -3.01
C MET A 64 3.30 -9.66 -3.90
N ALA A 65 3.16 -8.34 -4.03
CA ALA A 65 2.11 -7.72 -4.83
C ALA A 65 2.18 -8.09 -6.31
N LYS A 66 3.38 -8.28 -6.87
CA LYS A 66 3.55 -8.72 -8.28
C LYS A 66 3.08 -10.15 -8.54
N GLN A 67 3.07 -10.99 -7.50
CA GLN A 67 2.63 -12.38 -7.62
C GLN A 67 1.16 -12.58 -7.22
N PHE A 68 0.59 -11.61 -6.51
CA PHE A 68 -0.78 -11.66 -6.00
C PHE A 68 -1.78 -11.39 -7.13
N ARG A 69 -2.79 -12.26 -7.28
CA ARG A 69 -3.76 -12.24 -8.38
C ARG A 69 -5.18 -12.02 -7.87
N PRO A 70 -6.11 -11.54 -8.71
CA PRO A 70 -7.52 -11.51 -8.36
C PRO A 70 -8.02 -12.90 -7.93
N GLY A 71 -8.64 -12.97 -6.75
CA GLY A 71 -9.10 -14.22 -6.14
C GLY A 71 -8.16 -14.81 -5.10
N ASP A 72 -6.90 -14.36 -5.04
CA ASP A 72 -6.00 -14.72 -3.94
C ASP A 72 -6.48 -14.08 -2.63
N TRP A 73 -6.40 -14.86 -1.55
CA TRP A 73 -6.76 -14.41 -0.20
C TRP A 73 -5.50 -14.25 0.64
N ARG A 74 -5.49 -13.22 1.49
CA ARG A 74 -4.43 -13.00 2.48
C ARG A 74 -5.05 -12.67 3.83
N SER A 75 -4.45 -13.17 4.89
CA SER A 75 -4.62 -12.60 6.23
C SER A 75 -3.55 -11.54 6.40
N GLY A 76 -3.94 -10.26 6.39
CA GLY A 76 -3.01 -9.15 6.49
C GLY A 76 -2.36 -8.99 7.86
N TYR A 77 -1.36 -8.12 7.91
CA TYR A 77 -0.65 -7.69 9.12
C TYR A 77 -0.58 -6.16 9.20
N TYR A 78 -0.37 -5.62 10.40
CA TYR A 78 -0.42 -4.18 10.65
C TYR A 78 0.67 -3.35 9.96
N ARG A 79 1.62 -3.99 9.25
CA ARG A 79 2.70 -3.32 8.50
C ARG A 79 2.53 -3.40 6.99
N ASP A 80 1.37 -3.80 6.49
CA ASP A 80 1.16 -4.09 5.06
C ASP A 80 0.86 -2.86 4.18
N MET A 81 1.20 -1.65 4.63
CA MET A 81 0.88 -0.43 3.87
C MET A 81 1.49 -0.41 2.46
N THR A 82 2.72 -0.91 2.28
CA THR A 82 3.35 -0.95 0.95
C THR A 82 2.61 -1.89 0.02
N PHE A 83 2.19 -3.06 0.54
CA PHE A 83 1.39 -4.00 -0.21
C PHE A 83 0.06 -3.35 -0.65
N MET A 84 -0.63 -2.67 0.27
CA MET A 84 -1.89 -1.97 -0.03
C MET A 84 -1.71 -0.90 -1.11
N PHE A 85 -0.60 -0.16 -1.10
CA PHE A 85 -0.26 0.79 -2.15
C PHE A 85 0.05 0.10 -3.48
N ALA A 86 0.82 -1.00 -3.44
CA ALA A 86 1.24 -1.75 -4.61
C ALA A 86 0.06 -2.35 -5.38
N ILE A 87 -0.91 -2.94 -4.67
CA ILE A 87 -2.12 -3.50 -5.29
C ILE A 87 -3.20 -2.45 -5.59
N GLY A 88 -2.95 -1.17 -5.27
CA GLY A 88 -3.91 -0.08 -5.48
C GLY A 88 -5.13 -0.10 -4.57
N ALA A 89 -5.10 -0.89 -3.48
CA ALA A 89 -6.20 -0.97 -2.52
C ALA A 89 -6.26 0.24 -1.57
N LEU A 90 -5.15 0.95 -1.41
CA LEU A 90 -5.10 2.25 -0.72
C LEU A 90 -4.19 3.21 -1.47
N THR A 91 -4.56 4.48 -1.46
CA THR A 91 -3.65 5.59 -1.78
C THR A 91 -2.94 6.09 -0.51
N VAL A 92 -1.86 6.85 -0.68
CA VAL A 92 -1.18 7.52 0.45
C VAL A 92 -2.13 8.45 1.20
N GLN A 93 -2.98 9.19 0.48
CA GLN A 93 -3.97 10.08 1.08
C GLN A 93 -4.99 9.31 1.93
N GLN A 94 -5.54 8.21 1.40
CA GLN A 94 -6.50 7.38 2.16
C GLN A 94 -5.83 6.71 3.37
N TRP A 95 -4.54 6.36 3.26
CA TRP A 95 -3.77 5.86 4.39
C TRP A 95 -3.56 6.92 5.49
N PHE A 96 -3.32 8.18 5.12
CA PHE A 96 -3.33 9.28 6.09
C PHE A 96 -4.73 9.55 6.66
N ALA A 97 -5.78 9.44 5.86
CA ALA A 97 -7.16 9.53 6.35
C ALA A 97 -7.44 8.44 7.41
N GLN A 98 -6.91 7.23 7.23
CA GLN A 98 -6.93 6.18 8.24
C GLN A 98 -6.14 6.59 9.50
N LEU A 99 -4.97 7.20 9.35
CA LEU A 99 -4.16 7.68 10.48
C LEU A 99 -4.90 8.70 11.37
N TYR A 100 -5.79 9.50 10.79
CA TYR A 100 -6.62 10.49 11.50
C TYR A 100 -8.05 10.03 11.80
N ALA A 101 -8.38 8.75 11.57
CA ALA A 101 -9.73 8.20 11.78
C ALA A 101 -10.83 8.97 11.02
N HIS A 102 -10.60 9.28 9.75
CA HIS A 102 -11.59 9.97 8.92
C HIS A 102 -12.86 9.10 8.76
N ALA A 103 -14.03 9.67 9.05
CA ALA A 103 -15.30 8.92 9.15
C ALA A 103 -16.00 8.66 7.80
N ASP A 104 -15.43 9.18 6.71
CA ASP A 104 -15.96 9.02 5.36
C ASP A 104 -15.38 7.76 4.69
N LEU A 105 -16.24 6.96 4.07
CA LEU A 105 -15.86 5.67 3.46
C LEU A 105 -15.09 5.81 2.14
N GLU A 106 -15.22 6.91 1.42
CA GLU A 106 -14.42 7.16 0.22
C GLU A 106 -13.00 7.57 0.59
N GLN A 107 -12.87 8.36 1.67
CA GLN A 107 -11.58 8.82 2.19
C GLN A 107 -10.86 7.75 3.03
N GLU A 108 -11.58 6.92 3.78
CA GLU A 108 -11.03 5.84 4.61
C GLU A 108 -11.77 4.53 4.31
N PRO A 109 -11.40 3.82 3.22
CA PRO A 109 -12.19 2.70 2.72
C PRO A 109 -12.06 1.41 3.55
N ALA A 110 -11.11 1.32 4.49
CA ALA A 110 -10.96 0.11 5.30
C ALA A 110 -12.00 0.03 6.42
N SER A 111 -12.32 1.14 7.09
CA SER A 111 -13.20 1.12 8.28
C SER A 111 -14.10 2.36 8.50
N ALA A 112 -13.95 3.43 7.73
CA ALA A 112 -14.49 4.76 8.05
C ALA A 112 -14.12 5.22 9.47
N GLY A 113 -12.83 5.12 9.83
CA GLY A 113 -12.30 5.64 11.09
C GLY A 113 -12.69 4.85 12.34
N ARG A 114 -13.27 3.65 12.17
CA ARG A 114 -13.71 2.79 13.29
C ARG A 114 -12.61 1.88 13.81
N GLN A 115 -11.49 1.77 13.09
CA GLN A 115 -10.35 0.95 13.46
C GLN A 115 -9.10 1.81 13.64
N MET A 116 -8.12 1.30 14.40
CA MET A 116 -6.82 1.96 14.53
C MET A 116 -6.03 1.88 13.22
N ASN A 117 -5.12 2.85 13.02
CA ASN A 117 -4.15 2.79 11.92
C ASN A 117 -3.44 1.43 11.86
N GLY A 118 -3.21 0.93 10.64
CA GLY A 118 -2.63 -0.40 10.41
C GLY A 118 -3.65 -1.53 10.32
N HIS A 119 -4.93 -1.29 10.62
CA HIS A 119 -6.00 -2.27 10.39
C HIS A 119 -6.51 -2.15 8.96
N PHE A 120 -5.79 -2.76 8.02
CA PHE A 120 -6.15 -2.74 6.61
C PHE A 120 -7.29 -3.72 6.30
N ALA A 121 -8.24 -3.29 5.47
CA ALA A 121 -9.33 -4.14 4.99
C ALA A 121 -9.71 -3.73 3.56
N THR A 122 -10.15 -4.71 2.78
CA THR A 122 -10.79 -4.51 1.48
C THR A 122 -12.22 -5.02 1.56
N ARG A 123 -13.17 -4.27 0.99
CA ARG A 123 -14.59 -4.65 1.03
C ARG A 123 -14.83 -5.76 0.01
N SER A 124 -15.27 -6.91 0.48
CA SER A 124 -15.80 -8.00 -0.35
C SER A 124 -17.32 -7.92 -0.27
N LEU A 125 -17.92 -7.12 -1.14
CA LEU A 125 -19.36 -6.91 -1.24
C LEU A 125 -19.86 -7.59 -2.51
N ASP A 126 -21.10 -8.06 -2.47
CA ASP A 126 -21.73 -8.88 -3.51
C ASP A 126 -21.87 -8.16 -4.86
#